data_AF-A0A954R816-F1
#
_entry.id   AF-A0A954R816-F1
#
_cell.length_a   1.000
_cell.length_b   1.000
_cell.length_c   1.000
_cell.angle_alpha   90.00
_cell.angle_beta   90.00
_cell.angle_gamma   90.00
#
_symmetry.space_group_name_H-M   'P 1'
#
loop_
_entity.id
_entity.type
_entity.pdbx_description
1 polymer ?
#
loop_
_entity_poly.entity_id
_entity_poly.type
_entity_poly.pdbx_seq_one_letter_code
_entity_poly.pdbx_strand_id
1 'polypeptide(L)' 'MPLSNWISGRVFKFVHGNNLVYNTCWEDPRLDRQALELTSSDRVLVITSAGCNALDYALTGPAHVYAVDMNPRQNA' A
#
# COMPACT_ATOMS: atom_id res chain seq x y z
N MET A 1 -15.36 15.75 -20.65
CA MET A 1 -14.31 14.72 -20.66
C MET A 1 -14.49 13.85 -21.91
N PRO A 2 -13.41 13.48 -22.61
CA PRO A 2 -13.50 12.59 -23.77
C PRO A 2 -14.18 11.26 -23.40
N LEU A 3 -15.01 10.72 -24.28
CA LEU A 3 -15.70 9.43 -24.07
C LEU A 3 -14.71 8.30 -23.75
N SER A 4 -13.53 8.32 -24.38
CA SER A 4 -12.44 7.38 -24.12
C SER A 4 -11.99 7.37 -22.65
N ASN A 5 -11.89 8.54 -22.01
CA ASN A 5 -11.47 8.64 -20.62
C ASN A 5 -12.53 8.09 -19.67
N TRP A 6 -13.80 8.27 -20.00
CA TRP A 6 -14.91 7.71 -19.22
C TRP A 6 -14.93 6.17 -19.28
N ILE A 7 -14.75 5.60 -20.48
CA ILE A 7 -14.68 4.14 -20.66
C ILE A 7 -13.47 3.58 -19.90
N SER A 8 -12.29 4.18 -20.09
CA SER A 8 -11.05 3.77 -19.41
C SER A 8 -11.21 3.77 -17.89
N GLY A 9 -11.77 4.85 -17.32
CA GLY A 9 -12.00 4.94 -15.87
C GLY A 9 -12.95 3.88 -15.33
N ARG A 10 -13.96 3.47 -16.12
CA ARG A 10 -14.93 2.44 -15.73
C ARG A 10 -14.30 1.04 -15.72
N VAL A 11 -13.49 0.72 -16.72
CA VAL A 11 -12.73 -0.54 -16.78
C VAL A 11 -11.69 -0.60 -15.66
N PHE A 12 -10.95 0.50 -15.43
CA PHE A 12 -9.96 0.59 -14.35
C PHE A 12 -10.59 0.28 -13.00
N LYS A 13 -11.71 0.94 -12.66
CA LYS A 13 -12.44 0.72 -11.40
C LYS A 13 -12.93 -0.72 -11.25
N PHE A 14 -13.41 -1.32 -12.33
CA PHE A 14 -13.90 -2.70 -12.29
C PHE A 14 -12.79 -3.70 -11.97
N VAL A 15 -11.62 -3.56 -12.60
CA VAL A 15 -10.47 -4.45 -12.39
C VAL A 15 -9.84 -4.24 -11.00
N HIS A 16 -9.55 -2.99 -10.64
CA HIS A 16 -8.79 -2.68 -9.41
C HIS A 16 -9.66 -2.66 -8.17
N GLY A 17 -10.97 -2.44 -8.28
CA GLY A 17 -11.84 -2.36 -7.10
C GLY A 17 -12.08 -3.70 -6.43
N ASN A 18 -12.20 -4.80 -7.19
CA ASN A 18 -12.67 -6.09 -6.67
C ASN A 18 -11.57 -7.15 -6.48
N ASN A 19 -10.31 -6.83 -6.80
CA ASN A 19 -9.21 -7.80 -6.76
C ASN A 19 -8.07 -7.28 -5.88
N LEU A 20 -7.32 -8.18 -5.24
CA LEU A 20 -6.01 -7.85 -4.70
C LEU A 20 -5.02 -7.77 -5.87
N VAL A 21 -4.42 -6.61 -6.08
CA VAL A 21 -3.52 -6.35 -7.20
C VAL A 21 -2.13 -6.05 -6.62
N TYR A 22 -1.08 -6.62 -7.20
CA TYR A 22 0.29 -6.48 -6.66
C TYR A 22 0.38 -6.92 -5.19
N ASN A 23 0.00 -8.18 -4.91
CA ASN A 23 -0.05 -8.72 -3.55
C ASN A 23 1.31 -8.91 -2.87
N THR A 24 2.38 -8.77 -3.64
CA THR A 24 3.76 -8.86 -3.18
C THR A 24 4.57 -7.75 -3.84
N CYS A 25 5.12 -6.90 -2.99
CA CYS A 25 6.21 -6.00 -3.33
C CYS A 25 7.48 -6.79 -3.71
N TRP A 26 8.30 -6.18 -4.56
CA TRP A 26 9.64 -6.70 -4.91
C TRP A 26 10.74 -6.05 -4.05
N GLU A 27 10.37 -5.07 -3.24
CA GLU A 27 11.21 -4.39 -2.27
C GLU A 27 11.70 -5.37 -1.19
N ASP A 28 12.97 -5.23 -0.78
CA ASP A 28 13.53 -6.01 0.32
C ASP A 28 13.29 -5.26 1.65
N PRO A 29 12.37 -5.74 2.51
CA PRO A 29 12.04 -5.06 3.76
C PRO A 29 13.25 -4.93 4.70
N ARG A 30 14.26 -5.80 4.57
CA ARG A 30 15.47 -5.73 5.41
C ARG A 30 16.30 -4.49 5.11
N LEU A 31 16.29 -4.03 3.86
CA LEU A 31 16.96 -2.78 3.48
C LEU A 31 16.16 -1.58 3.97
N ASP A 32 14.82 -1.63 3.89
CA ASP A 32 13.96 -0.57 4.41
C ASP A 32 14.15 -0.38 5.91
N ARG A 33 14.26 -1.45 6.69
CA ARG A 33 14.53 -1.37 8.13
C ARG A 33 15.86 -0.69 8.45
N GLN A 34 16.90 -0.96 7.67
CA GLN A 34 18.21 -0.33 7.82
C GLN A 34 18.19 1.14 7.42
N ALA A 35 17.40 1.48 6.39
CA ALA A 35 17.33 2.85 5.89
C ALA A 35 16.44 3.75 6.74
N LEU A 36 15.34 3.21 7.27
CA LEU A 36 14.32 3.98 7.99
C LEU A 36 14.55 4.03 9.50
N GLU A 37 15.21 3.01 10.08
CA GLU A 37 15.52 2.92 11.51
C GLU A 37 14.31 3.25 12.42
N LEU A 38 13.13 2.77 12.04
CA LEU A 38 11.86 3.10 12.70
C LEU A 38 11.89 2.77 14.21
N THR A 39 11.43 3.73 15.01
CA THR A 39 11.33 3.67 16.47
C THR A 39 9.90 3.87 16.94
N SER A 40 9.62 3.60 18.22
CA SER A 40 8.29 3.77 18.81
C SER A 40 7.75 5.20 18.86
N SER A 41 8.54 6.21 18.50
CA SER A 41 8.06 7.59 18.31
C SER A 41 7.62 7.90 16.88
N ASP A 42 7.92 7.03 15.92
CA ASP A 42 7.74 7.32 14.51
C ASP A 42 6.34 6.97 14.01
N ARG A 43 5.87 7.75 13.04
CA ARG A 43 4.60 7.53 12.34
C ARG A 43 4.88 7.49 10.86
N VAL A 44 4.64 6.34 10.23
CA VAL A 44 4.98 6.12 8.82
C VAL A 44 3.71 6.06 7.96
N LEU A 45 3.77 6.66 6.77
CA LEU A 45 2.77 6.52 5.73
C LEU A 45 3.33 5.61 4.64
N VAL A 46 2.59 4.57 4.28
CA VAL A 46 2.98 3.59 3.27
C VAL A 46 1.82 3.37 2.30
N ILE A 47 2.14 3.27 1.02
CA ILE A 47 1.17 2.77 0.03
C ILE A 47 0.96 1.31 0.37
N THR A 48 -0.27 0.90 0.62
CA THR A 48 -0.56 -0.37 1.28
C THR A 48 0.10 -1.56 0.58
N SER A 49 0.15 -1.55 -0.76
CA SER A 49 0.78 -2.61 -1.55
C SER A 49 0.30 -4.01 -1.12
N ALA A 50 -1.02 -4.14 -0.97
CA ALA A 50 -1.71 -5.31 -0.40
C ALA A 50 -1.28 -5.75 1.02
N GLY A 51 -0.50 -4.94 1.72
CA GLY A 51 -0.23 -5.05 3.15
C GLY A 51 1.16 -5.58 3.52
N CYS A 52 1.97 -6.08 2.58
CA CYS A 52 3.23 -6.74 2.93
C CYS A 52 4.23 -5.78 3.62
N ASN A 53 4.49 -4.61 3.04
CA ASN A 53 5.42 -3.64 3.62
C ASN A 53 4.81 -2.94 4.84
N ALA A 54 3.50 -2.67 4.80
CA ALA A 54 2.79 -2.11 5.94
C ALA A 54 2.90 -3.00 7.19
N LEU A 55 2.75 -4.32 7.01
CA LEU A 55 2.94 -5.29 8.08
C LEU A 55 4.40 -5.35 8.52
N ASP A 56 5.36 -5.35 7.58
CA ASP A 56 6.78 -5.37 7.92
C ASP A 56 7.19 -4.17 8.78
N TYR A 57 6.74 -2.96 8.41
CA TYR A 57 7.00 -1.75 9.18
C TYR A 57 6.27 -1.76 10.52
N ALA A 58 5.07 -2.34 10.61
CA ALA A 58 4.39 -2.49 11.90
C ALA A 58 5.19 -3.38 12.87
N LEU A 59 5.89 -4.40 12.36
CA LEU A 59 6.73 -5.28 13.16
C LEU A 59 8.00 -4.61 13.71
N THR A 60 8.40 -3.45 13.21
CA THR A 60 9.52 -2.69 13.79
C THR A 60 9.10 -1.88 15.03
N GLY A 61 7.82 -1.90 15.39
CA GLY A 61 7.28 -1.23 16.57
C GLY A 61 7.16 0.30 16.51
N PRO A 62 6.79 0.93 15.38
CA PRO A 62 6.56 2.36 15.32
C PRO A 62 5.31 2.77 16.13
N ALA A 63 5.14 4.06 16.39
CA ALA A 63 3.93 4.57 17.04
C ALA A 63 2.67 4.28 16.20
N HIS A 64 2.78 4.39 14.87
CA HIS A 64 1.66 4.14 13.96
C HIS A 64 2.11 3.88 12.51
N VAL A 65 1.41 2.99 11.80
CA VAL A 65 1.55 2.79 10.35
C VAL A 65 0.24 3.19 9.66
N TYR A 66 0.30 4.21 8.81
CA TYR A 66 -0.80 4.61 7.93
C TYR A 66 -0.66 3.88 6.59
N ALA A 67 -1.48 2.85 6.37
CA ALA A 67 -1.56 2.16 5.09
C ALA A 67 -2.65 2.82 4.21
N VAL A 68 -2.26 3.36 3.05
CA VAL A 68 -3.17 4.02 2.12
C VAL A 68 -3.24 3.32 0.77
N ASP A 69 -4.47 3.10 0.29
CA ASP A 69 -4.74 2.49 -1.01
C ASP A 69 -6.02 3.08 -1.59
N MET A 70 -6.11 3.10 -2.92
CA MET A 70 -7.32 3.47 -3.63
C MET A 70 -8.37 2.35 -3.64
N ASN A 71 -7.91 1.10 -3.54
CA ASN A 71 -8.75 -0.06 -3.40
C ASN A 71 -8.91 -0.39 -1.90
N PRO A 72 -10.09 -0.13 -1.30
CA PRO A 72 -10.31 -0.38 0.13
C PRO A 72 -10.14 -1.85 0.52
N ARG A 73 -10.23 -2.78 -0.44
CA ARG A 73 -9.99 -4.21 -0.19
C ARG A 73 -8.52 -4.55 0.05
N GLN A 74 -7.58 -3.70 -0.34
CA GLN A 74 -6.16 -3.89 -0.04
C GLN A 74 -5.80 -3.46 1.39
N ASN A 75 -6.66 -2.66 2.03
CA ASN A 75 -6.51 -2.21 3.42
C ASN A 75 -7.32 -3.06 4.41
N ALA A 76 -8.00 -4.10 3.93
CA ALA A 76 -8.94 -4.90 4.72
C ALA A 76 -8.24 -5.94 5.60
#